data_AF-A0A5B9DE13-F1
#
_entry.id   AF-A0A5B9DE13-F1
#
_cell.length_a   1.000
_cell.length_b   1.000
_cell.length_c   1.000
_cell.angle_alpha   90.00
_cell.angle_beta   90.00
_cell.angle_gamma   90.00
#
_symmetry.space_group_name_H-M   'P 1'
#
loop_
_entity.id
_entity.type
_entity.pdbx_description
1 polymer ?
#
loop_
_entity_poly.entity_id
_entity_poly.type
_entity_poly.pdbx_seq_one_letter_code
_entity_poly.pdbx_strand_id
1 'polypeptide(L)' 'MTQVSLKKELAEDLINSKLRIIVEEIEKILQKWKYDSIELFLTDSKSGKIRNAEDDAIVIQNLLDDQEELHQIKNKW' A
#
# COMPACT_ATOMS: atom_id res chain seq x y z
N MET A 1 19.78 -11.23 24.60
CA MET A 1 19.08 -11.06 23.31
C MET A 1 18.57 -12.42 22.88
N THR A 2 17.26 -12.54 22.67
CA THR A 2 16.65 -13.79 22.20
C THR A 2 16.68 -13.77 20.68
N GLN A 3 17.29 -14.77 20.04
CA GLN A 3 17.21 -14.96 18.59
C GLN A 3 15.93 -15.73 18.27
N VAL A 4 15.10 -15.16 17.40
CA VAL A 4 13.93 -15.84 16.82
C VAL A 4 14.28 -16.18 15.38
N SER A 5 14.16 -17.45 15.01
CA SER A 5 14.35 -17.90 13.62
C SER A 5 13.01 -18.00 12.91
N LEU A 6 12.98 -17.59 11.65
CA LEU A 6 11.82 -17.69 10.77
C LEU A 6 12.23 -18.45 9.50
N LYS A 7 11.37 -19.37 9.05
CA LYS A 7 11.59 -20.07 7.78
C LYS A 7 11.43 -19.08 6.63
N LYS A 8 12.32 -19.14 5.63
CA LYS A 8 12.29 -18.23 4.46
C LYS A 8 10.96 -18.29 3.72
N GLU A 9 10.43 -19.49 3.53
CA GLU A 9 9.15 -19.71 2.86
C GLU A 9 8.01 -19.01 3.60
N LEU A 10 7.99 -19.11 4.94
CA LEU A 10 6.99 -18.43 5.76
C LEU A 10 7.16 -16.91 5.71
N ALA A 11 8.39 -16.40 5.67
CA ALA A 11 8.65 -14.97 5.52
C ALA A 11 8.15 -14.44 4.17
N GLU A 12 8.43 -15.15 3.08
CA GLU A 12 7.96 -14.80 1.74
C GLU A 12 6.43 -14.82 1.65
N ASP A 13 5.77 -15.84 2.22
CA ASP A 13 4.31 -15.93 2.27
C ASP A 13 3.70 -14.77 3.03
N LEU A 14 4.29 -14.36 4.16
CA LEU A 14 3.83 -13.21 4.94
C LEU A 14 3.98 -11.90 4.15
N ILE A 15 5.11 -11.70 3.46
CA ILE A 15 5.32 -10.52 2.62
C ILE A 15 4.29 -10.49 1.48
N ASN A 16 4.10 -11.60 0.77
CA ASN A 16 3.13 -11.69 -0.32
C ASN A 16 1.69 -11.43 0.17
N SER A 17 1.34 -11.96 1.34
CA SER A 17 0.05 -11.71 1.98
C SER A 17 -0.15 -10.22 2.29
N LYS A 18 0.86 -9.56 2.87
CA LYS A 18 0.79 -8.13 3.18
C LYS A 18 0.70 -7.28 1.91
N LEU A 19 1.47 -7.60 0.87
CA LEU A 19 1.39 -6.92 -0.43
C LEU A 19 0.00 -7.02 -1.04
N ARG A 20 -0.65 -8.18 -0.96
CA ARG A 20 -2.03 -8.36 -1.43
C ARG A 20 -3.02 -7.49 -0.65
N ILE A 21 -2.91 -7.44 0.68
CA ILE A 21 -3.77 -6.60 1.52
C ILE A 21 -3.62 -5.12 1.14
N ILE A 22 -2.39 -4.66 0.90
CA ILE A 22 -2.13 -3.27 0.46
C ILE A 22 -2.88 -2.96 -0.84
N VAL A 23 -2.82 -3.85 -1.83
CA VAL A 23 -3.54 -3.68 -3.10
C VAL A 23 -5.05 -3.62 -2.86
N GLU A 24 -5.59 -4.53 -2.05
CA GLU A 24 -7.03 -4.57 -1.74
C GLU A 24 -7.49 -3.29 -1.01
N GLU A 25 -6.69 -2.72 -0.12
CA GLU A 25 -7.02 -1.44 0.55
C GLU A 25 -6.97 -0.25 -0.39
N ILE A 26 -5.96 -0.18 -1.27
CA ILE A 26 -5.89 0.86 -2.32
C ILE A 26 -7.13 0.77 -3.22
N GLU A 27 -7.49 -0.42 -3.68
CA GLU A 27 -8.69 -0.63 -4.52
C GLU A 27 -9.98 -0.19 -3.82
N LYS A 28 -10.15 -0.47 -2.52
CA LYS A 28 -11.31 -0.01 -1.75
C LYS A 28 -11.41 1.51 -1.70
N ILE A 29 -10.29 2.20 -1.48
CA ILE A 29 -10.25 3.67 -1.45
C ILE A 29 -10.58 4.21 -2.84
N LEU A 30 -9.98 3.68 -3.90
CA LEU A 30 -10.26 4.10 -5.27
C LEU A 30 -11.72 3.88 -5.66
N GLN A 31 -12.31 2.73 -5.31
CA GLN A 31 -13.73 2.45 -5.54
C GLN A 31 -14.65 3.41 -4.78
N LYS A 32 -14.33 3.77 -3.53
CA LYS A 32 -15.07 4.78 -2.75
C LYS A 32 -15.16 6.11 -3.50
N TRP A 33 -14.08 6.50 -4.18
CA TRP A 33 -14.02 7.76 -4.92
C TRP A 33 -14.35 7.64 -6.42
N LYS A 34 -14.59 6.43 -6.93
CA LYS A 34 -14.84 6.11 -8.35
C LYS A 34 -13.67 6.49 -9.26
N TYR A 35 -12.46 6.17 -8.82
CA TYR A 35 -11.23 6.33 -9.61
C TYR A 35 -10.70 4.96 -10.04
N ASP A 36 -10.18 4.88 -11.27
CA ASP A 36 -9.50 3.69 -11.79
C ASP A 36 -7.97 3.84 -11.76
N SER A 37 -7.47 5.03 -11.37
CA SER A 37 -6.05 5.36 -11.32
C SER A 37 -5.69 6.04 -10.01
N ILE A 38 -4.67 5.49 -9.35
CA ILE A 38 -4.05 6.06 -8.15
C ILE A 38 -3.52 7.46 -8.44
N GLU A 39 -2.79 7.63 -9.54
CA GLU A 39 -2.15 8.90 -9.91
C GLU A 39 -3.18 10.01 -10.12
N LEU A 40 -4.27 9.69 -10.84
CA LEU A 40 -5.38 10.63 -11.04
C LEU A 40 -6.06 10.99 -9.72
N PHE A 41 -6.31 10.01 -8.86
CA PHE A 41 -6.90 10.25 -7.55
C PHE A 41 -6.01 11.16 -6.69
N LEU A 42 -4.70 10.86 -6.58
CA LEU A 42 -3.77 11.66 -5.80
C LEU A 42 -3.65 13.09 -6.33
N THR A 43 -3.63 13.26 -7.66
CA THR A 43 -3.57 14.58 -8.31
C THR A 43 -4.82 15.39 -8.03
N ASP A 44 -5.99 14.79 -8.22
CA ASP A 44 -7.28 15.45 -8.05
C ASP A 44 -7.54 15.79 -6.57
N SER A 45 -7.14 14.92 -5.63
CA SER A 45 -7.18 15.18 -4.19
C SER A 45 -6.25 16.34 -3.80
N LYS A 46 -5.01 16.37 -4.31
CA LYS A 46 -4.04 17.46 -4.04
C LYS A 46 -4.49 18.81 -4.59
N SER A 47 -5.17 18.81 -5.74
CA SER A 47 -5.69 20.03 -6.36
C SER A 47 -6.98 20.55 -5.71
N GLY A 48 -7.58 19.80 -4.77
CA GLY A 48 -8.86 20.14 -4.15
C GLY A 48 -10.07 19.96 -5.06
N LYS A 49 -9.91 19.28 -6.20
CA LYS A 49 -11.00 18.96 -7.13
C LYS A 49 -12.01 18.00 -6.49
N ILE A 50 -11.52 17.10 -5.64
CA ILE A 50 -12.35 16.24 -4.80
C ILE A 50 -12.28 16.77 -3.37
N ARG A 51 -13.44 17.04 -2.77
CA ARG A 51 -13.51 17.57 -1.41
C ARG A 51 -13.34 16.45 -0.38
N ASN A 52 -12.54 16.69 0.65
CA ASN A 52 -12.32 15.79 1.78
C ASN A 52 -11.68 14.45 1.39
N ALA A 53 -10.93 14.42 0.29
CA ALA A 53 -10.21 13.24 -0.18
C ALA A 53 -8.75 13.22 0.29
N GLU A 54 -8.29 14.27 0.99
CA GLU A 54 -6.92 14.47 1.43
C GLU A 54 -6.45 13.35 2.36
N ASP A 55 -7.28 12.95 3.33
CA ASP A 55 -6.95 11.89 4.28
C ASP A 55 -6.76 10.55 3.57
N ASP A 56 -7.68 10.20 2.66
CA ASP A 56 -7.59 8.97 1.87
C ASP A 56 -6.40 8.99 0.89
N ALA A 57 -6.05 10.17 0.35
CA ALA A 57 -4.86 10.33 -0.47
C ALA A 57 -3.57 10.12 0.32
N ILE A 58 -3.50 10.61 1.57
CA ILE A 58 -2.39 10.34 2.48
C ILE A 58 -2.30 8.83 2.78
N VAL A 59 -3.44 8.17 3.02
CA VAL A 59 -3.46 6.72 3.26
C VAL A 59 -2.91 5.95 2.05
N ILE A 60 -3.34 6.28 0.83
CA ILE A 60 -2.81 5.63 -0.37
C ILE A 60 -1.29 5.87 -0.50
N GLN A 61 -0.80 7.08 -0.22
CA GLN A 61 0.64 7.35 -0.30
C GLN A 61 1.42 6.46 0.69
N ASN A 62 0.97 6.37 1.94
CA ASN A 62 1.61 5.51 2.94
C ASN A 62 1.58 4.04 2.53
N LEU A 63 0.47 3.58 1.92
CA LEU A 63 0.34 2.21 1.41
C LEU A 63 1.31 1.92 0.25
N LEU A 64 1.58 2.89 -0.62
CA LEU A 64 2.59 2.77 -1.68
C LEU A 64 4.01 2.71 -1.10
N ASP A 65 4.30 3.53 -0.10
CA ASP A 65 5.60 3.54 0.57
C ASP A 65 5.85 2.19 1.29
N ASP A 66 4.84 1.66 1.99
CA ASP A 66 4.87 0.32 2.61
C ASP A 66 5.07 -0.79 1.55
N GLN A 67 4.43 -0.66 0.39
CA GLN A 67 4.57 -1.60 -0.72
C GLN A 67 6.02 -1.64 -1.23
N GLU A 68 6.63 -0.47 -1.43
CA GLU A 68 8.01 -0.35 -1.86
C GLU A 68 8.97 -0.97 -0.84
N GLU A 69 8.79 -0.69 0.46
CA GLU A 69 9.60 -1.27 1.52
C GLU A 69 9.53 -2.79 1.52
N LEU A 70 8.33 -3.37 1.42
CA LEU A 70 8.13 -4.82 1.36
C LEU A 70 8.81 -5.45 0.14
N HIS A 71 8.77 -4.79 -1.02
CA HIS A 71 9.50 -5.26 -2.20
C HIS A 71 11.02 -5.21 -2.00
N GLN A 72 11.54 -4.17 -1.35
CA GLN A 72 12.96 -4.08 -1.01
C GLN A 72 13.38 -5.16 -0.02
N ILE A 73 12.55 -5.46 1.00
CA ILE A 73 12.80 -6.54 1.95
C ILE A 73 12.83 -7.88 1.21
N LYS A 74 11.83 -8.15 0.37
CA LYS A 74 11.74 -9.40 -0.41
C LYS A 74 12.96 -9.61 -1.30
N ASN A 75 13.47 -8.54 -1.93
CA ASN A 75 14.64 -8.60 -2.81
C ASN A 75 15.97 -8.83 -2.06
N LYS A 76 16.01 -8.58 -0.74
CA LYS A 76 17.20 -8.77 0.10
C LYS A 76 17.33 -10.20 0.66
N TRP A 77 16.34 -11.06 0.42
CA TRP A 77 16.26 -12.43 0.98
C TRP A 77 16.70 -13.53 0.02
#